data_AF-A0A3M1XX58-F1
#
_entry.id   AF-A0A3M1XX58-F1
#
_cell.length_a   1.000
_cell.length_b   1.000
_cell.length_c   1.000
_cell.angle_alpha   90.00
_cell.angle_beta   90.00
_cell.angle_gamma   90.00
#
_symmetry.space_group_name_H-M   'P 1'
#
loop_
_entity.id
_entity.type
_entity.pdbx_description
1 polymer ?
#
loop_
_entity_poly.entity_id
_entity_poly.type
_entity_poly.pdbx_seq_one_letter_code
_entity_poly.pdbx_strand_id
1 'polypeptide(L)'
;MSQRLSPEDLSLIRKFFGEDLEGLDLEAFRARLKAARKKYHPDNFTHLGDETILEMAKDRFQQIEALAGRVEAHFAAQVDRDAALAEAAPRVVYASDGLKIDIMTRDKALKYQLFGTSLIFRGDQRTLPGTGARLIALEDYSPRITSGFRDNIKVHLAFGPETPLEAVVEWLYQHISGRTSTFVIEGKVVPVAPGPILAAIRQESRRELGAGS
;
A
#
# COMPACT_ATOMS: atom_id res chain seq x y z
N MET A 1 0.33 -4.03 23.15
CA MET A 1 -0.31 -2.71 22.97
C MET A 1 0.44 -1.98 21.86
N SER A 2 -0.13 -1.85 20.66
CA SER A 2 0.50 -1.07 19.58
C SER A 2 0.48 0.41 19.96
N GLN A 3 1.64 0.94 20.37
CA GLN A 3 1.78 2.38 20.58
C GLN A 3 1.71 3.07 19.21
N ARG A 4 0.69 3.89 19.02
CA ARG A 4 0.64 4.80 17.87
C ARG A 4 1.76 5.83 18.03
N LEU A 5 2.52 6.06 16.95
CA LEU A 5 3.50 7.13 16.90
C LEU A 5 2.79 8.48 17.08
N SER A 6 3.34 9.31 17.96
CA SER A 6 2.80 10.64 18.25
C SER A 6 3.21 11.65 17.16
N PRO A 7 2.55 12.82 17.06
CA PRO A 7 3.00 13.90 16.17
C PRO A 7 4.44 14.36 16.44
N GLU A 8 4.88 14.26 17.70
CA GLU A 8 6.25 14.54 18.10
C GLU A 8 7.23 13.50 17.52
N ASP A 9 6.87 12.22 17.58
CA ASP A 9 7.66 11.14 16.96
C ASP A 9 7.83 11.37 15.46
N LEU A 10 6.77 11.77 14.75
CA LEU A 10 6.82 12.06 13.31
C LEU A 10 7.79 13.21 13.00
N SER A 11 7.79 14.26 13.82
CA SER A 11 8.72 15.37 13.68
C SER A 11 10.17 14.92 13.90
N LEU A 12 10.41 14.10 14.92
CA LEU A 12 11.73 13.57 15.22
C LEU A 12 12.23 12.59 14.17
N ILE A 13 11.34 11.79 13.56
CA ILE A 13 11.67 10.88 12.46
C ILE A 13 12.23 11.68 11.28
N ARG A 14 11.51 12.72 10.86
CA ARG A 14 11.98 13.62 9.79
C ARG A 14 13.31 14.28 10.15
N LYS A 15 13.46 14.71 11.40
CA LYS A 15 14.67 15.39 11.90
C LYS A 15 15.91 14.50 11.91
N PHE A 16 15.78 13.23 12.31
CA PHE A 16 16.93 12.33 12.48
C PHE A 16 17.19 11.43 11.28
N PHE A 17 16.14 11.06 10.54
CA PHE A 17 16.24 10.14 9.41
C PHE A 17 16.07 10.85 8.06
N GLY A 18 15.73 12.13 8.06
CA GLY A 18 15.76 13.01 6.87
C GLY A 18 14.57 12.84 5.92
N GLU A 19 13.61 11.99 6.27
CA GLU A 19 12.41 11.71 5.47
C GLU A 19 11.24 11.43 6.41
N ASP A 20 10.03 11.70 5.93
CA ASP A 20 8.81 11.42 6.68
C ASP A 20 8.62 9.89 6.80
N LEU A 21 7.90 9.45 7.84
CA LEU A 21 7.64 8.02 8.06
C LEU A 21 7.01 7.34 6.83
N GLU A 22 6.20 8.10 6.07
CA GLU A 22 5.52 7.64 4.85
C GLU A 22 6.48 7.33 3.68
N GLY A 23 7.69 7.90 3.67
CA GLY A 23 8.74 7.62 2.69
C GLY A 23 9.81 6.65 3.19
N LEU A 24 9.67 6.15 4.42
CA LEU A 24 10.60 5.20 5.04
C LEU A 24 10.05 3.78 4.89
N ASP A 25 10.76 2.93 4.14
CA ASP A 25 10.62 1.48 4.31
C ASP A 25 11.56 0.97 5.43
N LEU A 26 11.36 -0.28 5.87
CA LEU A 26 12.13 -0.87 6.97
C LEU A 26 13.64 -0.96 6.68
N GLU A 27 14.03 -1.17 5.43
CA GLU A 27 15.43 -1.31 5.04
C GLU A 27 16.13 0.05 5.05
N ALA A 28 15.51 1.06 4.43
CA ALA A 28 15.92 2.45 4.42
C ALA A 28 15.96 3.02 5.85
N PHE A 29 14.98 2.69 6.69
CA PHE A 29 14.98 3.04 8.10
C PHE A 29 16.21 2.47 8.83
N ARG A 30 16.48 1.17 8.69
CA ARG A 30 17.65 0.52 9.33
C ARG A 30 18.98 1.11 8.87
N ALA A 31 19.10 1.40 7.57
CA ALA A 31 20.28 2.05 7.01
C ALA A 31 20.47 3.46 7.60
N ARG A 32 19.40 4.25 7.71
CA ARG A 32 19.42 5.60 8.29
C ARG A 32 19.65 5.59 9.80
N LEU A 33 19.10 4.63 10.52
CA LEU A 33 19.36 4.42 11.94
C LEU A 33 20.85 4.13 12.18
N LYS A 34 21.47 3.26 11.37
CA LYS A 34 22.90 2.99 11.44
C LYS A 34 23.73 4.26 11.20
N ALA A 35 23.34 5.09 10.23
CA ALA A 35 24.00 6.36 9.96
C ALA A 35 23.82 7.37 11.11
N ALA A 36 22.62 7.47 11.68
CA ALA A 36 22.31 8.32 12.82
C ALA A 36 23.11 7.90 14.06
N ARG A 37 23.15 6.60 14.38
CA ARG A 37 23.96 6.05 15.47
C ARG A 37 25.43 6.42 15.30
N LYS A 38 25.99 6.23 14.10
CA LYS A 38 27.38 6.60 13.81
C LYS A 38 27.62 8.10 13.96
N LYS A 39 26.66 8.96 13.62
CA LYS A 39 26.79 10.41 13.70
C LYS A 39 26.68 10.95 15.14
N TYR A 40 25.73 10.44 15.90
CA TYR A 40 25.36 10.96 17.22
C TYR A 40 25.91 10.11 18.37
N HIS A 41 26.78 9.13 18.12
CA HIS A 41 27.39 8.33 19.18
C HIS A 41 28.16 9.24 20.16
N PRO A 42 27.98 9.10 21.49
CA PRO A 42 28.68 9.92 22.48
C PRO A 42 30.21 9.90 22.33
N ASP A 43 30.77 8.76 21.90
CA ASP A 43 32.21 8.59 21.68
C ASP A 43 32.79 9.56 20.62
N ASN A 44 31.95 10.08 19.72
CA ASN A 44 32.40 11.08 18.76
C ASN A 44 32.65 12.45 19.42
N PHE A 45 32.25 12.64 20.67
CA PHE A 45 32.30 13.94 21.36
C PHE A 45 33.20 13.92 22.59
N THR A 46 33.72 12.76 23.00
CA THR A 46 34.64 12.60 24.15
C THR A 46 35.93 13.39 24.03
N HIS A 47 36.41 13.61 22.80
CA HIS A 47 37.61 14.38 22.54
C HIS A 47 37.44 15.89 22.76
N LEU A 48 36.19 16.38 22.92
CA LEU A 48 35.91 17.80 23.13
C LEU A 48 36.08 18.22 24.60
N GLY A 49 36.19 17.28 25.53
CA GLY A 49 36.51 17.53 26.95
C GLY A 49 35.46 18.34 27.73
N ASP A 50 34.33 18.67 27.11
CA ASP A 50 33.23 19.42 27.70
C ASP A 50 32.11 18.47 28.16
N GLU A 51 31.88 18.44 29.47
CA GLU A 51 30.89 17.60 30.12
C GLU A 51 29.46 17.90 29.63
N THR A 52 29.15 19.17 29.34
CA THR A 52 27.84 19.60 28.83
C THR A 52 27.59 19.02 27.44
N ILE A 53 28.61 19.05 26.58
CA ILE A 53 28.50 18.52 25.22
C ILE A 53 28.32 17.00 25.24
N LEU A 54 28.99 16.31 26.17
CA LEU A 54 28.87 14.87 26.36
C LEU A 54 27.47 14.46 26.84
N GLU A 55 26.91 15.16 27.83
CA GLU A 55 25.55 14.90 28.31
C GLU A 55 24.51 15.17 27.22
N MET A 56 24.64 16.28 26.47
CA MET A 56 23.77 16.56 25.33
C MET A 56 23.85 15.49 24.24
N ALA A 57 25.03 14.93 23.96
CA ALA A 57 25.21 13.86 22.99
C ALA A 57 24.55 12.56 23.46
N LYS A 58 24.69 12.21 24.75
CA LYS A 58 24.01 11.06 25.35
C LYS A 58 22.49 11.20 25.28
N ASP A 59 21.95 12.35 25.68
CA ASP A 59 20.51 12.62 25.61
C ASP A 59 19.98 12.48 24.18
N ARG A 60 20.72 13.03 23.21
CA ARG A 60 20.34 12.95 21.80
C ARG A 60 20.37 11.51 21.29
N PHE A 61 21.38 10.74 21.70
CA PHE A 61 21.51 9.34 21.32
C PHE A 61 20.38 8.49 21.92
N GLN A 62 20.05 8.70 23.21
CA GLN A 62 18.93 8.03 23.86
C GLN A 62 17.59 8.36 23.20
N GLN A 63 17.37 9.62 22.79
CA GLN A 63 16.17 10.00 22.03
C GLN A 63 16.06 9.25 20.70
N ILE A 64 17.19 9.08 19.98
CA ILE A 64 17.23 8.33 18.72
C ILE A 64 16.91 6.86 18.96
N GLU A 65 17.47 6.24 19.99
CA GLU A 65 17.21 4.83 20.32
C GLU A 65 15.76 4.59 20.75
N ALA A 66 15.22 5.46 21.61
CA ALA A 66 13.83 5.36 22.06
C ALA A 66 12.84 5.53 20.89
N LEU A 67 13.12 6.47 19.98
CA LEU A 67 12.34 6.66 18.77
C LEU A 67 12.46 5.46 17.83
N ALA A 68 13.68 4.92 17.67
CA ALA A 68 13.92 3.76 16.82
C ALA A 68 13.10 2.55 17.27
N GLY A 69 13.06 2.26 18.57
CA GLY A 69 12.24 1.17 19.11
C GLY A 69 10.74 1.33 18.81
N ARG A 70 10.21 2.56 18.85
CA ARG A 70 8.81 2.82 18.49
C ARG A 70 8.55 2.64 16.99
N VAL A 71 9.49 3.05 16.14
CA VAL A 71 9.39 2.89 14.68
C VAL A 71 9.52 1.42 14.28
N GLU A 72 10.43 0.65 14.88
CA GLU A 72 10.53 -0.79 14.65
C GLU A 72 9.25 -1.52 15.09
N ALA A 73 8.68 -1.17 16.25
CA ALA A 73 7.41 -1.72 16.70
C ALA A 73 6.25 -1.36 15.76
N HIS A 74 6.29 -0.19 15.13
CA HIS A 74 5.32 0.20 14.11
C HIS A 74 5.39 -0.69 12.86
N PHE A 75 6.60 -0.91 12.33
CA PHE A 75 6.81 -1.82 11.19
C PHE A 75 6.46 -3.28 11.55
N ALA A 76 6.83 -3.74 12.75
CA ALA A 76 6.47 -5.09 13.21
C ALA A 76 4.95 -5.27 13.33
N ALA A 77 4.25 -4.27 13.87
CA ALA A 77 2.79 -4.29 13.96
C ALA A 77 2.10 -4.22 12.59
N GLN A 78 2.73 -3.62 11.57
CA GLN A 78 2.26 -3.73 10.18
C GLN A 78 2.41 -5.16 9.67
N VAL A 79 3.58 -5.78 9.82
CA VAL A 79 3.83 -7.16 9.39
C VAL A 79 2.88 -8.15 10.07
N ASP A 80 2.67 -8.03 11.39
CA ASP A 80 1.74 -8.89 12.14
C ASP A 80 0.28 -8.64 11.71
N ARG A 81 -0.08 -7.40 11.39
CA ARG A 81 -1.41 -7.07 10.89
C ARG A 81 -1.63 -7.64 9.49
N ASP A 82 -0.62 -7.59 8.63
CA ASP A 82 -0.67 -8.15 7.28
C ASP A 82 -0.74 -9.69 7.33
N ALA A 83 0.01 -10.32 8.24
CA ALA A 83 -0.06 -11.75 8.51
C ALA A 83 -1.43 -12.16 9.07
N ALA A 84 -1.97 -11.43 10.05
CA ALA A 84 -3.29 -11.69 10.62
C ALA A 84 -4.43 -11.42 9.62
N LEU A 85 -4.28 -10.44 8.72
CA LEU A 85 -5.21 -10.20 7.60
C LEU A 85 -5.16 -11.33 6.57
N ALA A 86 -3.99 -11.94 6.34
CA ALA A 86 -3.83 -13.11 5.51
C ALA A 86 -4.45 -14.37 6.16
N GLU A 87 -4.36 -14.51 7.48
CA GLU A 87 -4.90 -15.66 8.23
C GLU A 87 -6.42 -15.57 8.51
N ALA A 88 -6.96 -14.35 8.72
CA ALA A 88 -8.38 -14.12 9.02
C ALA A 88 -9.26 -13.93 7.77
N ALA A 89 -8.68 -13.96 6.57
CA ALA A 89 -9.46 -14.01 5.35
C ALA A 89 -10.15 -15.39 5.27
N PRO A 90 -11.50 -15.49 5.20
CA PRO A 90 -12.13 -16.75 4.87
C PRO A 90 -11.49 -17.23 3.56
N ARG A 91 -11.02 -18.49 3.53
CA ARG A 91 -10.47 -19.14 2.32
C ARG A 91 -11.37 -18.79 1.16
N VAL A 92 -10.94 -17.80 0.37
CA VAL A 92 -11.61 -17.38 -0.84
C VAL A 92 -11.41 -18.58 -1.76
N VAL A 93 -12.45 -19.38 -1.87
CA VAL A 93 -12.53 -20.37 -2.94
C VAL A 93 -12.55 -19.51 -4.21
N TYR A 94 -11.46 -19.61 -4.99
CA TYR A 94 -11.06 -18.87 -6.20
C TYR A 94 -9.90 -17.87 -6.02
N ALA A 95 -8.76 -18.39 -6.46
CA ALA A 95 -7.48 -17.81 -6.83
C ALA A 95 -6.70 -17.10 -5.71
N SER A 96 -5.64 -17.77 -5.29
CA SER A 96 -4.41 -17.15 -4.78
C SER A 96 -3.85 -16.04 -5.70
N ASP A 97 -4.37 -15.90 -6.92
CA ASP A 97 -3.97 -14.87 -7.88
C ASP A 97 -5.04 -13.81 -8.18
N GLY A 98 -6.34 -14.03 -8.02
CA GLY A 98 -7.41 -13.04 -8.32
C GLY A 98 -7.46 -12.55 -9.79
N LEU A 99 -8.61 -12.04 -10.24
CA LEU A 99 -8.75 -11.58 -11.64
C LEU A 99 -7.95 -10.28 -11.88
N LYS A 100 -6.91 -10.32 -12.69
CA LYS A 100 -6.08 -9.17 -13.00
C LYS A 100 -6.80 -8.20 -13.94
N ILE A 101 -6.81 -6.94 -13.53
CA ILE A 101 -7.38 -5.82 -14.28
C ILE A 101 -6.31 -4.75 -14.44
N ASP A 102 -6.07 -4.31 -15.68
CA ASP A 102 -5.24 -3.15 -15.98
C ASP A 102 -6.14 -2.02 -16.54
N ILE A 103 -6.06 -0.85 -15.90
CA ILE A 103 -6.87 0.33 -16.22
C ILE A 103 -5.94 1.45 -16.68
N MET A 104 -5.90 1.70 -17.99
CA MET A 104 -5.13 2.81 -18.53
C MET A 104 -5.98 4.08 -18.53
N THR A 105 -5.52 5.12 -17.86
CA THR A 105 -6.28 6.37 -17.70
C THR A 105 -5.41 7.61 -17.87
N ARG A 106 -6.04 8.73 -18.23
CA ARG A 106 -5.47 10.07 -18.17
C ARG A 106 -5.99 10.87 -16.97
N ASP A 107 -6.90 10.28 -16.19
CA ASP A 107 -7.48 10.89 -15.01
C ASP A 107 -6.63 10.57 -13.77
N LYS A 108 -5.98 11.61 -13.23
CA LYS A 108 -5.13 11.54 -12.03
C LYS A 108 -5.85 11.03 -10.79
N ALA A 109 -7.15 11.29 -10.70
CA ALA A 109 -7.93 11.00 -9.51
C ALA A 109 -8.52 9.59 -9.50
N LEU A 110 -8.53 8.89 -10.65
CA LEU A 110 -9.25 7.61 -10.78
C LEU A 110 -8.75 6.57 -9.77
N LYS A 111 -7.44 6.36 -9.64
CA LYS A 111 -6.88 5.40 -8.68
C LYS A 111 -7.26 5.73 -7.23
N TYR A 112 -7.20 7.01 -6.85
CA TYR A 112 -7.54 7.41 -5.48
C TYR A 112 -9.02 7.27 -5.19
N GLN A 113 -9.88 7.42 -6.19
CA GLN A 113 -11.31 7.18 -6.05
C GLN A 113 -11.64 5.69 -6.01
N LEU A 114 -10.93 4.87 -6.78
CA LEU A 114 -11.09 3.41 -6.73
C LEU A 114 -10.77 2.85 -5.34
N PHE A 115 -9.74 3.37 -4.68
CA PHE A 115 -9.31 2.90 -3.36
C PHE A 115 -9.81 3.76 -2.19
N GLY A 116 -10.29 4.98 -2.45
CA GLY A 116 -10.76 5.92 -1.43
C GLY A 116 -9.65 6.59 -0.60
N THR A 117 -8.40 6.53 -1.07
CA THR A 117 -7.20 7.06 -0.38
C THR A 117 -6.24 7.68 -1.40
N SER A 118 -5.47 8.69 -0.98
CA SER A 118 -4.43 9.34 -1.79
C SER A 118 -3.10 8.58 -1.85
N LEU A 119 -2.94 7.58 -1.00
CA LEU A 119 -1.78 6.69 -0.93
C LEU A 119 -2.29 5.26 -1.08
N ILE A 120 -1.77 4.55 -2.08
CA ILE A 120 -2.14 3.16 -2.36
C ILE A 120 -0.83 2.39 -2.44
N PHE A 121 -0.66 1.41 -1.57
CA PHE A 121 0.47 0.49 -1.58
C PHE A 121 0.08 -0.83 -2.23
N ARG A 122 1.04 -1.57 -2.78
CA ARG A 122 0.83 -2.93 -3.22
C ARG A 122 0.22 -3.75 -2.08
N GLY A 123 -0.86 -4.46 -2.38
CA GLY A 123 -1.61 -5.27 -1.41
C GLY A 123 -2.75 -4.52 -0.74
N ASP A 124 -2.83 -3.19 -0.86
CA ASP A 124 -3.96 -2.42 -0.32
C ASP A 124 -5.28 -2.94 -0.90
N GLN A 125 -6.25 -3.14 -0.02
CA GLN A 125 -7.54 -3.72 -0.38
C GLN A 125 -8.67 -2.69 -0.21
N ARG A 126 -9.54 -2.61 -1.20
CA ARG A 126 -10.82 -1.89 -1.11
C ARG A 126 -11.96 -2.87 -1.32
N THR A 127 -12.80 -3.04 -0.30
CA THR A 127 -14.05 -3.79 -0.45
C THR A 127 -15.05 -2.97 -1.25
N LEU A 128 -15.64 -3.58 -2.28
CA LEU A 128 -16.71 -2.99 -3.06
C LEU A 128 -18.00 -2.97 -2.24
N PRO A 129 -18.64 -1.79 -2.07
CA PRO A 129 -19.86 -1.68 -1.29
C PRO A 129 -20.97 -2.60 -1.82
N GLY A 130 -21.57 -3.39 -0.92
CA GLY A 130 -22.73 -4.22 -1.24
C GLY A 130 -22.45 -5.51 -2.03
N THR A 131 -21.18 -5.86 -2.29
CA THR A 131 -20.85 -7.05 -3.09
C THR A 131 -19.96 -8.07 -2.37
N GLY A 132 -19.19 -7.63 -1.37
CA GLY A 132 -18.17 -8.46 -0.73
C GLY A 132 -16.92 -8.72 -1.60
N ALA A 133 -16.89 -8.22 -2.85
CA ALA A 133 -15.70 -8.23 -3.69
C ALA A 133 -14.66 -7.24 -3.17
N ARG A 134 -13.40 -7.44 -3.55
CA ARG A 134 -12.28 -6.57 -3.19
C ARG A 134 -11.43 -6.25 -4.41
N LEU A 135 -11.00 -4.99 -4.51
CA LEU A 135 -9.88 -4.59 -5.35
C LEU A 135 -8.61 -4.62 -4.53
N ILE A 136 -7.57 -5.22 -5.07
CA ILE A 136 -6.26 -5.36 -4.44
C ILE A 136 -5.24 -4.66 -5.35
N ALA A 137 -4.52 -3.67 -4.84
CA ALA A 137 -3.51 -2.97 -5.63
C ALA A 137 -2.30 -3.85 -5.93
N LEU A 138 -1.82 -3.83 -7.18
CA LEU A 138 -0.63 -4.58 -7.60
C LEU A 138 0.67 -3.78 -7.57
N GLU A 139 0.57 -2.46 -7.51
CA GLU A 139 1.71 -1.55 -7.53
C GLU A 139 1.46 -0.41 -6.52
N ASP A 140 2.53 0.28 -6.15
CA ASP A 140 2.45 1.47 -5.32
C ASP A 140 2.06 2.68 -6.18
N TYR A 141 1.03 3.40 -5.77
CA TYR A 141 0.58 4.63 -6.40
C TYR A 141 0.71 5.81 -5.45
N SER A 142 1.70 6.66 -5.72
CA SER A 142 1.89 7.94 -5.03
C SER A 142 1.46 9.13 -5.91
N PRO A 143 1.12 10.29 -5.29
CA PRO A 143 0.87 11.54 -5.99
C PRO A 143 2.09 12.00 -6.79
N ARG A 144 2.09 11.77 -8.11
CA ARG A 144 3.13 12.28 -9.01
C ARG A 144 2.74 13.65 -9.59
N ILE A 145 3.61 14.63 -9.41
CA ILE A 145 3.51 15.97 -10.01
C ILE A 145 4.21 15.92 -11.39
N THR A 146 3.56 15.36 -12.40
CA THR A 146 4.06 15.41 -13.78
C THR A 146 2.99 15.86 -14.78
N SER A 147 3.43 16.63 -15.77
CA SER A 147 2.65 17.09 -16.93
C SER A 147 2.60 15.98 -17.99
N GLY A 148 1.44 15.74 -18.60
CA GLY A 148 1.23 14.63 -19.57
C GLY A 148 0.83 13.29 -18.95
N PHE A 149 -0.01 13.32 -17.91
CA PHE A 149 -0.35 12.14 -17.11
C PHE A 149 -1.03 11.03 -17.90
N ARG A 150 -0.38 9.87 -17.91
CA ARG A 150 -0.93 8.59 -18.34
C ARG A 150 -0.56 7.58 -17.27
N ASP A 151 -1.57 6.99 -16.65
CA ASP A 151 -1.38 6.01 -15.59
C ASP A 151 -1.88 4.64 -16.02
N ASN A 152 -1.31 3.61 -15.40
CA ASN A 152 -1.73 2.24 -15.57
C ASN A 152 -2.02 1.65 -14.19
N ILE A 153 -3.30 1.61 -13.84
CA ILE A 153 -3.76 1.12 -12.54
C ILE A 153 -3.93 -0.39 -12.68
N LYS A 154 -3.08 -1.16 -12.01
CA LYS A 154 -3.07 -2.61 -11.99
C LYS A 154 -3.64 -3.09 -10.67
N VAL A 155 -4.68 -3.91 -10.76
CA VAL A 155 -5.39 -4.42 -9.59
C VAL A 155 -5.79 -5.88 -9.80
N HIS A 156 -5.92 -6.62 -8.70
CA HIS A 156 -6.68 -7.86 -8.70
C HIS A 156 -8.09 -7.59 -8.19
N LEU A 157 -9.07 -8.16 -8.88
CA LEU A 157 -10.45 -8.23 -8.44
C LEU A 157 -10.67 -9.62 -7.83
N ALA A 158 -10.84 -9.65 -6.51
CA ALA A 158 -11.17 -10.85 -5.75
C ALA A 158 -12.66 -10.84 -5.38
N PHE A 159 -13.34 -11.97 -5.52
CA PHE A 159 -14.75 -12.13 -5.17
C PHE A 159 -15.04 -13.59 -4.80
N GLY A 160 -16.08 -13.79 -3.98
CA GLY A 160 -16.50 -15.12 -3.55
C GLY A 160 -17.58 -15.72 -4.45
N PRO A 161 -17.94 -17.00 -4.24
CA PRO A 161 -18.99 -17.68 -5.00
C PRO A 161 -20.38 -17.02 -4.83
N GLU A 162 -20.63 -16.40 -3.67
CA GLU A 162 -21.89 -15.70 -3.36
C GLU A 162 -21.88 -14.23 -3.79
N THR A 163 -20.79 -13.75 -4.40
CA THR A 163 -20.67 -12.34 -4.78
C THR A 163 -21.58 -12.03 -5.98
N PRO A 164 -22.47 -11.02 -5.90
CA PRO A 164 -23.29 -10.58 -7.03
C PRO A 164 -22.41 -9.88 -8.08
N LEU A 165 -21.99 -10.62 -9.11
CA LEU A 165 -21.09 -10.13 -10.17
C LEU A 165 -21.67 -8.91 -10.89
N GLU A 166 -22.99 -8.86 -11.07
CA GLU A 166 -23.67 -7.73 -11.70
C GLU A 166 -23.44 -6.43 -10.90
N ALA A 167 -23.49 -6.51 -9.57
CA ALA A 167 -23.23 -5.35 -8.71
C ALA A 167 -21.74 -4.97 -8.71
N VAL A 168 -20.83 -5.93 -8.83
CA VAL A 168 -19.39 -5.68 -9.00
C VAL A 168 -19.13 -4.94 -10.32
N VAL A 169 -19.74 -5.42 -11.40
CA VAL A 169 -19.61 -4.84 -12.74
C VAL A 169 -20.22 -3.45 -12.79
N GLU A 170 -21.40 -3.25 -12.20
CA GLU A 170 -22.03 -1.94 -12.11
C GLU A 170 -21.12 -0.95 -11.38
N TRP A 171 -20.59 -1.36 -10.23
CA TRP A 171 -19.65 -0.53 -9.48
C TRP A 171 -18.42 -0.17 -10.32
N LEU A 172 -17.78 -1.15 -10.97
CA LEU A 172 -16.62 -0.91 -11.83
C LEU A 172 -16.95 0.06 -12.95
N TYR A 173 -18.06 -0.18 -13.66
CA TYR A 173 -18.51 0.64 -14.78
C TYR A 173 -18.72 2.09 -14.35
N GLN A 174 -19.43 2.34 -13.25
CA GLN A 174 -19.68 3.69 -12.73
C GLN A 174 -18.40 4.46 -12.42
N HIS A 175 -17.35 3.78 -11.96
CA HIS A 175 -16.10 4.44 -11.58
C HIS A 175 -15.16 4.68 -12.77
N ILE A 176 -15.18 3.83 -13.80
CA ILE A 176 -14.23 3.86 -14.92
C ILE A 176 -14.81 4.42 -16.23
N SER A 177 -16.14 4.45 -16.38
CA SER A 177 -16.82 4.91 -17.60
C SER A 177 -16.46 6.36 -17.91
N GLY A 178 -16.09 6.64 -19.17
CA GLY A 178 -15.66 7.96 -19.63
C GLY A 178 -14.30 8.43 -19.11
N ARG A 179 -13.63 7.64 -18.26
CA ARG A 179 -12.38 8.03 -17.57
C ARG A 179 -11.21 7.12 -17.90
N THR A 180 -11.47 5.99 -18.53
CA THR A 180 -10.47 5.00 -18.93
C THR A 180 -10.28 5.02 -20.43
N SER A 181 -9.03 5.07 -20.90
CA SER A 181 -8.70 4.98 -22.32
C SER A 181 -8.62 3.54 -22.82
N THR A 182 -8.16 2.62 -21.96
CA THR A 182 -8.05 1.19 -22.26
C THR A 182 -8.32 0.41 -20.99
N PHE A 183 -9.21 -0.57 -21.06
CA PHE A 183 -9.55 -1.46 -19.96
C PHE A 183 -9.20 -2.88 -20.36
N VAL A 184 -8.42 -3.56 -19.53
CA VAL A 184 -7.88 -4.89 -19.81
C VAL A 184 -8.22 -5.82 -18.66
N ILE A 185 -8.74 -7.00 -18.98
CA ILE A 185 -8.97 -8.09 -18.02
C ILE A 185 -8.15 -9.29 -18.50
N GLU A 186 -7.30 -9.84 -17.65
CA GLU A 186 -6.44 -11.00 -17.98
C GLU A 186 -5.68 -10.84 -19.32
N GLY A 187 -5.13 -9.65 -19.54
CA GLY A 187 -4.38 -9.32 -20.76
C GLY A 187 -5.23 -9.08 -22.02
N LYS A 188 -6.56 -9.20 -21.94
CA LYS A 188 -7.48 -8.94 -23.07
C LYS A 188 -8.12 -7.57 -22.94
N VAL A 189 -8.13 -6.78 -24.02
CA VAL A 189 -8.82 -5.49 -24.06
C VAL A 189 -10.33 -5.73 -24.05
N VAL A 190 -11.02 -5.13 -23.08
CA VAL A 190 -12.47 -5.25 -22.89
C VAL A 190 -13.12 -3.87 -23.07
N PRO A 191 -14.17 -3.74 -23.89
CA PRO A 191 -14.94 -2.51 -23.98
C PRO A 191 -15.52 -2.09 -22.61
N VAL A 192 -15.44 -0.80 -22.29
CA VAL A 192 -15.97 -0.26 -21.02
C VAL A 192 -17.50 -0.14 -21.09
N ALA A 193 -18.17 -1.26 -20.91
CA ALA A 193 -19.62 -1.37 -20.82
C ALA A 193 -20.01 -2.57 -19.93
N PRO A 194 -21.15 -2.54 -19.21
CA PRO A 194 -21.50 -3.59 -18.25
C PRO A 194 -21.51 -5.00 -18.86
N GLY A 195 -22.12 -5.18 -20.04
CA GLY A 195 -22.20 -6.49 -20.71
C GLY A 195 -20.83 -7.11 -21.01
N PRO A 196 -19.95 -6.43 -21.77
CA PRO A 196 -18.60 -6.92 -22.05
C PRO A 196 -17.76 -7.20 -20.80
N ILE A 197 -17.83 -6.34 -19.78
CA ILE A 197 -17.09 -6.54 -18.51
C ILE A 197 -17.59 -7.79 -17.82
N LEU A 198 -18.91 -7.96 -17.67
CA LEU A 198 -19.51 -9.16 -17.05
C LEU A 198 -19.13 -10.44 -17.80
N ALA A 199 -19.17 -10.41 -19.13
CA ALA A 199 -18.80 -11.54 -19.97
C ALA A 199 -17.33 -11.94 -19.78
N ALA A 200 -16.42 -10.97 -19.74
CA ALA A 200 -15.00 -11.20 -19.50
C ALA A 200 -14.73 -11.79 -18.11
N ILE A 201 -15.32 -11.23 -17.05
CA ILE A 201 -15.20 -11.75 -15.68
C ILE A 201 -15.68 -13.20 -15.63
N ARG A 202 -16.89 -13.49 -16.13
CA ARG A 202 -17.46 -14.84 -16.11
C ARG A 202 -16.63 -15.85 -16.91
N GLN A 203 -16.07 -15.43 -18.05
CA GLN A 203 -15.25 -16.29 -18.89
C GLN A 203 -13.97 -16.74 -18.16
N GLU A 204 -13.27 -15.81 -17.52
CA GLU A 204 -12.03 -16.13 -16.81
C GLU A 204 -12.29 -16.87 -15.50
N SER A 205 -13.36 -16.54 -14.76
CA SER A 205 -13.77 -17.32 -13.58
C SER A 205 -14.01 -18.80 -13.91
N ARG A 206 -14.63 -19.11 -15.05
CA ARG A 206 -14.84 -20.50 -15.51
C ARG A 206 -13.53 -21.20 -15.88
N ARG A 207 -12.55 -20.45 -16.38
CA ARG A 207 -11.27 -20.99 -16.83
C ARG A 207 -10.41 -21.43 -15.64
N GLU A 208 -10.38 -20.64 -14.58
CA GLU A 208 -9.65 -20.98 -13.34
C GLU A 208 -10.30 -22.16 -12.60
N LEU A 209 -11.63 -22.21 -12.60
CA LEU A 209 -12.43 -23.32 -12.10
C LEU A 209 -12.11 -24.68 -12.76
N GLY A 210 -11.90 -24.68 -14.08
CA GLY A 210 -11.62 -25.89 -14.86
C GLY A 210 -10.15 -26.31 -14.89
N ALA A 211 -9.22 -25.45 -14.44
CA ALA A 211 -7.79 -25.73 -14.41
C ALA A 211 -7.31 -26.37 -13.09
N GLY A 212 -8.19 -26.45 -12.09
CA GLY A 212 -7.94 -27.08 -10.79
C GLY A 212 -8.52 -28.49 -10.63
N SER A 213 -8.85 -29.17 -11.75
CA SER A 213 -9.35 -30.57 -11.79
C SER A 213 -8.31 -31.53 -12.33
#